data_AF-R1C4L1-F1
#
_entry.id   AF-R1C4L1-F1
#
_cell.length_a   1.000
_cell.length_b   1.000
_cell.length_c   1.000
_cell.angle_alpha   90.00
_cell.angle_beta   90.00
_cell.angle_gamma   90.00
#
_symmetry.space_group_name_H-M   'P 1'
#
loop_
_entity.id
_entity.type
_entity.pdbx_description
1 polymer ?
#
loop_
_entity_poly.entity_id
_entity_poly.type
_entity_poly.pdbx_seq_one_letter_code
_entity_poly.pdbx_strand_id
1 'polypeptide(L)'
;MSVRHSAIFSKAEPIKCSGPTCSTPTINCSLLLLLLLSLIQLSGPVAAILSGALPVDWDQFGVGVAFLIGGEVVRRPIFCLLRVLYLRRAVGLSDAEITDIVGTRLSLPQDWLPNLLADPRTKTRIKVCDVLFRKGGHVFTLTSTIIFNAFVVDDLGALVLSVSLGSVLLVMVQAIAISLFRGAAHRGHWWWLSWLFGAADRIRDGRLGQQNAMMGSTSMMWGIVASFGIALLGLPPQEDAEKLWALATQLVLLPLTYGDAMGEIIGTPFGRHRFKVKGLGEINEKSLEGCAAVFLGSLIPGLIVLGTGAADPCAIPAAWGLAAAIAVLTTITETIAFRSTDNFVIPACNAVLVVIWWHVGLAVDEGNDAYDVLDSFDSGNHSLAVKSPAFGNTPTYGLVE
;
A
#
# COMPACT_ATOMS: atom_id res chain seq x y z
N MET A 1 -41.36 -6.59 12.98
CA MET A 1 -40.98 -6.78 11.56
C MET A 1 -39.46 -6.75 11.46
N SER A 2 -38.80 -7.91 11.46
CA SER A 2 -37.35 -8.05 11.30
C SER A 2 -37.14 -8.92 10.06
N VAL A 3 -36.81 -8.29 8.94
CA VAL A 3 -36.81 -8.89 7.61
C VAL A 3 -35.50 -9.63 7.37
N ARG A 4 -35.68 -10.90 6.99
CA ARG A 4 -34.70 -11.84 6.45
C ARG A 4 -34.00 -11.25 5.22
N HIS A 5 -32.74 -10.80 5.35
CA HIS A 5 -31.90 -10.42 4.21
C HIS A 5 -30.50 -11.06 4.23
N SER A 6 -30.34 -12.25 4.81
CA SER A 6 -29.04 -12.96 4.84
C SER A 6 -28.92 -14.13 3.84
N ALA A 7 -29.88 -14.33 2.93
CA ALA A 7 -29.94 -15.56 2.12
C ALA A 7 -29.28 -15.50 0.71
N ILE A 8 -28.70 -14.36 0.27
CA ILE A 8 -28.25 -14.22 -1.13
C ILE A 8 -26.72 -14.42 -1.34
N PHE A 9 -25.91 -14.54 -0.28
CA PHE A 9 -24.44 -14.64 -0.43
C PHE A 9 -23.81 -15.99 -0.02
N SER A 10 -24.59 -17.04 0.19
CA SER A 10 -24.07 -18.32 0.69
C SER A 10 -24.34 -19.46 -0.27
N LYS A 11 -23.36 -19.74 -1.16
CA LYS A 11 -23.01 -21.10 -1.66
C LYS A 11 -21.86 -21.03 -2.69
N ALA A 12 -20.80 -20.28 -2.40
CA ALA A 12 -19.51 -20.71 -2.91
C ALA A 12 -19.08 -21.85 -1.98
N GLU A 13 -19.19 -23.10 -2.45
CA GLU A 13 -18.63 -24.21 -1.69
C GLU A 13 -17.15 -23.92 -1.48
N PRO A 14 -16.66 -23.88 -0.23
CA PRO A 14 -15.23 -23.75 0.01
C PRO A 14 -14.55 -24.90 -0.74
N ILE A 15 -13.51 -24.59 -1.51
CA ILE A 15 -12.72 -25.59 -2.22
C ILE A 15 -12.30 -26.64 -1.19
N LYS A 16 -13.03 -27.77 -1.15
CA LYS A 16 -12.73 -28.89 -0.28
C LYS A 16 -11.51 -29.56 -0.88
N CYS A 17 -10.32 -29.09 -0.51
CA CYS A 17 -9.10 -29.87 -0.63
C CYS A 17 -9.19 -31.03 0.36
N SER A 18 -10.02 -32.03 0.06
CA SER A 18 -10.25 -33.22 0.89
C SER A 18 -9.15 -34.26 0.72
N GLY A 19 -7.96 -33.85 0.27
CA GLY A 19 -6.76 -34.68 0.19
C GLY A 19 -5.65 -34.11 1.09
N PRO A 20 -4.82 -34.97 1.71
CA PRO A 20 -3.79 -34.58 2.69
C PRO A 20 -2.63 -33.76 2.11
N THR A 21 -2.64 -33.39 0.84
CA THR A 21 -1.65 -32.49 0.24
C THR A 21 -2.35 -31.52 -0.69
N CYS A 22 -2.29 -30.22 -0.39
CA CYS A 22 -2.36 -29.23 -1.47
C CYS A 22 -1.22 -29.63 -2.41
N SER A 23 -1.56 -30.08 -3.63
CA SER A 23 -0.59 -30.79 -4.44
C SER A 23 0.61 -29.86 -4.68
N THR A 24 1.82 -30.40 -4.51
CA THR A 24 3.09 -29.71 -4.78
C THR A 24 3.07 -28.86 -6.07
N PRO A 25 2.43 -29.30 -7.17
CA PRO A 25 2.23 -28.49 -8.36
C PRO A 25 1.53 -27.14 -8.12
N THR A 26 0.43 -27.10 -7.35
CA THR A 26 -0.37 -25.87 -7.14
C THR A 26 0.45 -24.78 -6.45
N ILE A 27 1.26 -25.14 -5.45
CA ILE A 27 2.13 -24.17 -4.76
C ILE A 27 3.20 -23.65 -5.72
N ASN A 28 3.87 -24.53 -6.46
CA ASN A 28 4.88 -24.11 -7.43
C ASN A 28 4.31 -23.16 -8.49
N CYS A 29 3.13 -23.46 -9.03
CA CYS A 29 2.44 -22.58 -9.98
C CYS A 29 2.14 -21.22 -9.35
N SER A 30 1.69 -21.17 -8.10
CA SER A 30 1.42 -19.89 -7.41
C SER A 30 2.69 -19.05 -7.22
N LEU A 31 3.81 -19.68 -6.84
CA LEU A 31 5.09 -18.98 -6.65
C LEU A 31 5.63 -18.45 -7.99
N LEU A 32 5.55 -19.27 -9.05
CA LEU A 32 5.96 -18.87 -10.39
C LEU A 32 5.11 -17.72 -10.92
N LEU A 33 3.79 -17.78 -10.72
CA LEU A 33 2.88 -16.70 -11.12
C LEU A 33 3.20 -15.39 -10.39
N LEU A 34 3.41 -15.43 -9.07
CA LEU A 34 3.77 -14.24 -8.30
C LEU A 34 5.11 -13.67 -8.74
N LEU A 35 6.09 -14.52 -9.03
CA LEU A 35 7.38 -14.09 -9.58
C LEU A 35 7.21 -13.43 -10.96
N LEU A 36 6.43 -14.05 -11.86
CA LEU A 36 6.14 -13.49 -13.18
C LEU A 36 5.45 -12.12 -13.07
N LEU A 37 4.46 -12.00 -12.18
CA LEU A 37 3.75 -10.74 -11.94
C LEU A 37 4.69 -9.65 -11.41
N SER A 38 5.65 -9.99 -10.55
CA SER A 38 6.66 -9.04 -10.09
C SER A 38 7.63 -8.63 -11.22
N LEU A 39 8.02 -9.56 -12.09
CA LEU A 39 8.88 -9.25 -13.25
C LEU A 39 8.18 -8.35 -14.27
N ILE A 40 6.90 -8.63 -14.56
CA ILE A 40 6.07 -7.78 -15.43
C ILE A 40 5.94 -6.38 -14.82
N GLN A 41 5.75 -6.28 -13.51
CA GLN A 41 5.68 -5.00 -12.82
C GLN A 41 6.95 -4.17 -13.00
N LEU A 42 8.14 -4.78 -12.87
CA LEU A 42 9.42 -4.10 -13.10
C LEU A 42 9.61 -3.64 -14.56
N SER A 43 9.04 -4.36 -15.53
CA SER A 43 9.16 -3.95 -16.94
C SER A 43 8.49 -2.61 -17.25
N GLY A 44 7.49 -2.18 -16.47
CA GLY A 44 6.81 -0.89 -16.65
C GLY A 44 7.75 0.30 -16.43
N PRO A 45 8.30 0.49 -15.22
CA PRO A 45 9.30 1.53 -14.96
C PRO A 45 10.49 1.45 -15.90
N VAL A 46 11.00 0.25 -16.19
CA VAL A 46 12.12 0.09 -17.15
C VAL A 46 11.74 0.59 -18.54
N ALA A 47 10.55 0.27 -19.04
CA ALA A 47 10.09 0.78 -20.34
C ALA A 47 9.93 2.30 -20.33
N ALA A 48 9.39 2.88 -19.24
CA ALA A 48 9.25 4.33 -19.10
C ALA A 48 10.63 5.03 -19.15
N ILE A 49 11.64 4.47 -18.46
CA ILE A 49 13.02 4.97 -18.49
C ILE A 49 13.61 4.88 -19.89
N LEU A 50 13.48 3.72 -20.56
CA LEU A 50 14.00 3.51 -21.90
C LEU A 50 13.35 4.43 -22.95
N SER A 51 12.10 4.84 -22.72
CA SER A 51 11.39 5.79 -23.57
C SER A 51 11.71 7.26 -23.28
N GLY A 52 12.42 7.56 -22.19
CA GLY A 52 12.66 8.92 -21.71
C GLY A 52 11.48 9.56 -20.95
N ALA A 53 10.39 8.83 -20.75
CA ALA A 53 9.21 9.30 -20.00
C ALA A 53 9.41 9.36 -18.49
N LEU A 54 10.44 8.67 -17.97
CA LEU A 54 10.81 8.68 -16.56
C LEU A 54 12.33 8.88 -16.46
N PRO A 55 12.81 10.13 -16.29
CA PRO A 55 14.23 10.38 -16.05
C PRO A 55 14.65 9.69 -14.74
N VAL A 56 15.91 9.26 -14.66
CA VAL A 56 16.46 8.60 -13.47
C VAL A 56 17.84 9.17 -13.17
N ASP A 57 18.00 9.66 -11.94
CA ASP A 57 19.30 9.88 -11.34
C ASP A 57 19.85 8.55 -10.83
N TRP A 58 20.91 8.05 -11.48
CA TRP A 58 21.50 6.75 -11.16
C TRP A 58 22.21 6.71 -9.81
N ASP A 59 22.72 7.84 -9.33
CA ASP A 59 23.37 7.92 -8.02
C ASP A 59 22.29 7.80 -6.92
N GLN A 60 21.19 8.53 -7.09
CA GLN A 60 20.05 8.44 -6.19
C GLN A 60 19.37 7.06 -6.24
N PHE A 61 19.30 6.44 -7.41
CA PHE A 61 18.81 5.07 -7.54
C PHE A 61 19.64 4.09 -6.72
N GLY A 62 20.98 4.19 -6.79
CA GLY A 62 21.89 3.36 -6.00
C GLY A 62 21.70 3.56 -4.50
N VAL A 63 21.58 4.81 -4.06
CA VAL A 63 21.31 5.19 -2.66
C VAL A 63 19.94 4.68 -2.19
N GLY A 64 18.91 4.82 -3.01
CA GLY A 64 17.56 4.32 -2.75
C GLY A 64 17.52 2.80 -2.60
N VAL A 65 18.21 2.05 -3.48
CA VAL A 65 18.33 0.60 -3.37
C VAL A 65 19.05 0.21 -2.08
N ALA A 66 20.17 0.86 -1.75
CA ALA A 66 20.93 0.58 -0.55
C ALA A 66 20.09 0.84 0.73
N PHE A 67 19.33 1.93 0.76
CA PHE A 67 18.43 2.25 1.86
C PHE A 67 17.31 1.21 2.02
N LEU A 68 16.63 0.84 0.94
CA LEU A 68 15.52 -0.13 1.01
C LEU A 68 16.00 -1.50 1.45
N ILE A 69 17.12 -1.98 0.89
CA ILE A 69 17.70 -3.27 1.27
C ILE A 69 18.22 -3.22 2.71
N GLY A 70 19.01 -2.21 3.05
CA GLY A 70 19.58 -2.05 4.40
C GLY A 70 18.50 -1.91 5.46
N GLY A 71 17.49 -1.09 5.19
CA GLY A 71 16.33 -0.90 6.05
C GLY A 71 15.58 -2.19 6.32
N GLU A 72 15.30 -2.99 5.28
CA GLU A 72 14.61 -4.28 5.44
C GLU A 72 15.47 -5.34 6.14
N VAL A 73 16.78 -5.40 5.85
CA VAL A 73 17.74 -6.29 6.52
C VAL A 73 17.89 -5.98 8.00
N VAL A 74 17.73 -4.72 8.41
CA VAL A 74 17.77 -4.32 9.84
C VAL A 74 16.41 -4.51 10.50
N ARG A 75 15.35 -4.00 9.87
CA ARG A 75 14.00 -3.97 10.44
C ARG A 75 13.45 -5.37 10.68
N ARG A 76 13.56 -6.28 9.72
CA ARG A 76 12.93 -7.61 9.82
C ARG A 76 13.48 -8.45 10.97
N PRO A 77 14.80 -8.55 11.19
CA PRO A 77 15.37 -9.18 12.39
C PRO A 77 14.82 -8.60 13.69
N ILE A 78 14.79 -7.27 13.81
CA ILE A 78 14.33 -6.58 15.03
C ILE A 78 12.86 -6.94 15.30
N PHE A 79 11.99 -6.79 14.30
CA PHE A 79 10.57 -7.10 14.46
C PHE A 79 10.31 -8.59 14.70
N CYS A 80 11.10 -9.48 14.07
CA CYS A 80 11.03 -10.92 14.33
C CYS A 80 11.41 -11.25 15.77
N LEU A 81 12.51 -10.68 16.28
CA LEU A 81 12.97 -10.85 17.65
C LEU A 81 11.93 -10.35 18.66
N LEU A 82 11.44 -9.12 18.48
CA LEU A 82 10.43 -8.53 19.35
C LEU A 82 9.14 -9.37 19.36
N ARG A 83 8.74 -9.91 18.20
CA ARG A 83 7.61 -10.84 18.11
C ARG A 83 7.86 -12.12 18.89
N VAL A 84 8.99 -12.79 18.69
CA VAL A 84 9.32 -14.03 19.41
C VAL A 84 9.33 -13.80 20.91
N LEU A 85 9.89 -12.68 21.37
CA LEU A 85 9.85 -12.29 22.77
C LEU A 85 8.42 -12.06 23.26
N TYR A 86 7.57 -11.39 22.48
CA TYR A 86 6.16 -11.18 22.81
C TYR A 86 5.39 -12.51 22.88
N LEU A 87 5.55 -13.40 21.90
CA LEU A 87 4.92 -14.72 21.89
C LEU A 87 5.34 -15.57 23.10
N ARG A 88 6.62 -15.54 23.46
CA ARG A 88 7.12 -16.28 24.62
C ARG A 88 6.67 -15.68 25.94
N ARG A 89 6.77 -14.35 26.11
CA ARG A 89 6.57 -13.67 27.41
C ARG A 89 5.14 -13.24 27.66
N ALA A 90 4.47 -12.66 26.66
CA ALA A 90 3.13 -12.11 26.80
C ALA A 90 2.05 -13.14 26.45
N VAL A 91 2.27 -13.97 25.42
CA VAL A 91 1.31 -15.02 25.05
C VAL A 91 1.55 -16.30 25.87
N GLY A 92 2.80 -16.68 26.11
CA GLY A 92 3.16 -17.89 26.84
C GLY A 92 3.26 -19.14 25.97
N LEU A 93 3.57 -18.98 24.67
CA LEU A 93 3.71 -20.10 23.75
C LEU A 93 5.01 -20.87 23.99
N SER A 94 4.95 -22.19 23.79
CA SER A 94 6.12 -23.07 23.82
C SER A 94 7.05 -22.82 22.63
N ASP A 95 8.30 -23.28 22.74
CA ASP A 95 9.28 -23.14 21.66
C ASP A 95 8.86 -23.88 20.38
N ALA A 96 8.12 -25.00 20.51
CA ALA A 96 7.57 -25.73 19.38
C ALA A 96 6.49 -24.92 18.64
N GLU A 97 5.56 -24.29 19.37
CA GLU A 97 4.52 -23.44 18.79
C GLU A 97 5.11 -22.17 18.16
N ILE A 98 6.12 -21.56 18.79
CA ILE A 98 6.84 -20.42 18.22
C ILE A 98 7.55 -20.85 16.93
N THR A 99 8.19 -22.02 16.91
CA THR A 99 8.82 -22.57 15.71
C THR A 99 7.80 -22.78 14.59
N ASP A 100 6.58 -23.23 14.90
CA ASP A 100 5.49 -23.34 13.90
C ASP A 100 5.05 -22.00 13.36
N ILE A 101 4.91 -21.00 14.22
CA ILE A 101 4.54 -19.65 13.80
C ILE A 101 5.63 -19.06 12.91
N VAL A 102 6.90 -19.28 13.25
CA VAL A 102 8.03 -18.65 12.57
C VAL A 102 8.43 -19.40 11.29
N GLY A 103 8.20 -20.71 11.24
CA GLY A 103 8.62 -21.60 10.16
C GLY A 103 7.61 -21.78 9.02
N THR A 104 7.83 -22.83 8.22
CA THR A 104 6.88 -23.24 7.18
C THR A 104 5.65 -23.90 7.77
N ARG A 105 4.49 -23.36 7.37
CA ARG A 105 3.19 -23.81 7.88
C ARG A 105 2.46 -24.73 6.92
N LEU A 106 2.95 -24.89 5.70
CA LEU A 106 2.32 -25.74 4.68
C LEU A 106 2.24 -27.22 5.12
N SER A 107 3.19 -27.71 5.91
CA SER A 107 3.16 -29.08 6.45
C SER A 107 2.35 -29.23 7.74
N LEU A 108 1.86 -28.14 8.33
CA LEU A 108 1.09 -28.20 9.57
C LEU A 108 -0.33 -28.78 9.31
N PRO A 109 -0.93 -29.44 10.31
CA PRO A 109 -2.31 -29.90 10.26
C PRO A 109 -3.30 -28.77 9.92
N GLN A 110 -4.42 -29.11 9.25
CA GLN A 110 -5.45 -28.13 8.89
C GLN A 110 -6.10 -27.45 10.12
N ASP A 111 -6.13 -28.14 11.25
CA ASP A 111 -6.67 -27.67 12.52
C ASP A 111 -5.63 -26.94 13.39
N TRP A 112 -4.39 -26.77 12.92
CA TRP A 112 -3.32 -26.10 13.67
C TRP A 112 -3.71 -24.69 14.14
N LEU A 113 -4.17 -23.83 13.23
CA LEU A 113 -4.54 -22.46 13.59
C LEU A 113 -5.80 -22.41 14.48
N PRO A 114 -6.88 -23.16 14.20
CA PRO A 114 -7.99 -23.31 15.14
C PRO A 114 -7.57 -23.74 16.54
N ASN A 115 -6.68 -24.74 16.66
CA ASN A 115 -6.19 -25.23 17.94
C ASN A 115 -5.33 -24.18 18.67
N LEU A 116 -4.44 -23.49 17.95
CA LEU A 116 -3.64 -22.39 18.47
C LEU A 116 -4.51 -21.23 19.00
N LEU A 117 -5.68 -21.01 18.40
CA LEU A 117 -6.61 -19.93 18.75
C LEU A 117 -7.79 -20.41 19.61
N ALA A 118 -7.74 -21.62 20.17
CA ALA A 118 -8.84 -22.21 20.93
C ALA A 118 -9.12 -21.45 22.24
N ASP A 119 -8.08 -21.08 22.99
CA ASP A 119 -8.22 -20.26 24.20
C ASP A 119 -8.50 -18.78 23.84
N PRO A 120 -9.62 -18.19 24.28
CA PRO A 120 -9.96 -16.79 24.03
C PRO A 120 -8.89 -15.78 24.47
N ARG A 121 -8.19 -16.03 25.59
CA ARG A 121 -7.15 -15.13 26.10
C ARG A 121 -5.94 -15.14 25.18
N THR A 122 -5.43 -16.33 24.88
CA THR A 122 -4.33 -16.56 23.94
C THR A 122 -4.66 -16.01 22.55
N LYS A 123 -5.86 -16.29 22.04
CA LYS A 123 -6.37 -15.78 20.75
C LYS A 123 -6.27 -14.26 20.62
N THR A 124 -6.66 -13.53 21.65
CA THR A 124 -6.64 -12.06 21.64
C THR A 124 -5.20 -11.53 21.63
N ARG A 125 -4.32 -12.12 22.44
CA ARG A 125 -2.90 -11.71 22.48
C ARG A 125 -2.17 -12.06 21.19
N ILE A 126 -2.49 -13.19 20.55
CA ILE A 126 -1.96 -13.54 19.22
C ILE A 126 -2.45 -12.55 18.17
N LYS A 127 -3.72 -12.14 18.19
CA LYS A 127 -4.24 -11.10 17.28
C LYS A 127 -3.49 -9.78 17.42
N VAL A 128 -3.23 -9.33 18.65
CA VAL A 128 -2.44 -8.12 18.92
C VAL A 128 -1.02 -8.29 18.38
N CYS A 129 -0.38 -9.42 18.68
CA CYS A 129 0.96 -9.75 18.20
C CYS A 129 1.05 -9.74 16.66
N ASP A 130 0.14 -10.44 15.99
CA ASP A 130 0.07 -10.55 14.52
C ASP A 130 0.04 -9.17 13.88
N VAL A 131 -0.83 -8.29 14.38
CA VAL A 131 -1.02 -6.97 13.77
C VAL A 131 0.08 -6.00 14.17
N LEU A 132 0.50 -5.98 15.43
CA LEU A 132 1.53 -5.06 15.91
C LEU A 132 2.83 -5.23 15.12
N PHE A 133 3.30 -6.45 14.92
CA PHE A 133 4.58 -6.68 14.25
C PHE A 133 4.46 -6.64 12.72
N ARG A 134 3.31 -7.02 12.15
CA ARG A 134 3.06 -6.91 10.70
C ARG A 134 2.82 -5.47 10.26
N LYS A 135 1.79 -4.82 10.81
CA LYS A 135 1.39 -3.47 10.41
C LYS A 135 2.29 -2.42 11.04
N GLY A 136 2.82 -2.64 12.24
CA GLY A 136 3.86 -1.76 12.80
C GLY A 136 5.12 -1.76 11.93
N GLY A 137 5.54 -2.93 11.42
CA GLY A 137 6.65 -3.02 10.48
C GLY A 137 6.37 -2.29 9.17
N HIS A 138 5.16 -2.44 8.64
CA HIS A 138 4.69 -1.75 7.43
C HIS A 138 4.68 -0.22 7.58
N VAL A 139 4.05 0.29 8.65
CA VAL A 139 4.01 1.73 8.96
C VAL A 139 5.42 2.26 9.16
N PHE A 140 6.29 1.53 9.86
CA PHE A 140 7.69 1.92 10.02
C PHE A 140 8.42 2.03 8.69
N THR A 141 8.32 1.01 7.80
CA THR A 141 8.97 1.04 6.48
C THR A 141 8.48 2.24 5.67
N LEU A 142 7.17 2.41 5.53
CA LEU A 142 6.63 3.48 4.69
C LEU A 142 6.89 4.88 5.26
N THR A 143 6.79 5.06 6.58
CA THR A 143 7.17 6.33 7.22
C THR A 143 8.65 6.62 7.01
N SER A 144 9.52 5.61 7.16
CA SER A 144 10.96 5.76 6.94
C SER A 144 11.27 6.07 5.47
N THR A 145 10.57 5.46 4.52
CA THR A 145 10.70 5.77 3.09
C THR A 145 10.25 7.19 2.78
N ILE A 146 9.13 7.66 3.33
CA ILE A 146 8.66 9.05 3.16
C ILE A 146 9.70 10.03 3.69
N ILE A 147 10.22 9.80 4.91
CA ILE A 147 11.26 10.65 5.50
C ILE A 147 12.53 10.60 4.65
N PHE A 148 13.00 9.42 4.28
CA PHE A 148 14.19 9.26 3.47
C PHE A 148 14.06 9.97 2.11
N ASN A 149 12.92 9.85 1.45
CA ASN A 149 12.65 10.53 0.20
C ASN A 149 12.68 12.06 0.39
N ALA A 150 12.09 12.57 1.47
CA ALA A 150 12.10 13.99 1.76
C ALA A 150 13.52 14.58 1.99
N PHE A 151 14.53 13.75 2.27
CA PHE A 151 15.87 14.21 2.65
C PHE A 151 17.01 13.72 1.76
N VAL A 152 16.83 12.64 0.99
CA VAL A 152 17.94 11.92 0.34
C VAL A 152 17.70 11.63 -1.13
N VAL A 153 16.47 11.30 -1.51
CA VAL A 153 16.11 10.98 -2.90
C VAL A 153 14.99 11.91 -3.34
N ASP A 154 15.33 12.93 -4.14
CA ASP A 154 14.35 13.83 -4.74
C ASP A 154 13.90 13.37 -6.13
N ASP A 155 14.66 12.48 -6.77
CA ASP A 155 14.33 11.91 -8.08
C ASP A 155 13.26 10.80 -7.97
N LEU A 156 12.08 11.10 -8.51
CA LEU A 156 10.95 10.17 -8.49
C LEU A 156 11.23 8.90 -9.31
N GLY A 157 11.96 9.01 -10.42
CA GLY A 157 12.30 7.87 -11.25
C GLY A 157 13.19 6.86 -10.52
N ALA A 158 14.24 7.35 -9.86
CA ALA A 158 15.10 6.60 -8.97
C ALA A 158 14.28 5.88 -7.89
N LEU A 159 13.39 6.59 -7.19
CA LEU A 159 12.54 5.99 -6.16
C LEU A 159 11.67 4.84 -6.71
N VAL A 160 10.94 5.09 -7.80
CA VAL A 160 10.03 4.10 -8.41
C VAL A 160 10.81 2.87 -8.85
N LEU A 161 11.99 3.06 -9.45
CA LEU A 161 12.85 1.97 -9.89
C LEU A 161 13.45 1.18 -8.71
N SER A 162 13.97 1.87 -7.68
CA SER A 162 14.55 1.24 -6.48
C SER A 162 13.51 0.39 -5.75
N VAL A 163 12.29 0.91 -5.57
CA VAL A 163 11.17 0.21 -4.93
C VAL A 163 10.75 -1.01 -5.75
N SER A 164 10.65 -0.87 -7.07
CA SER A 164 10.29 -1.96 -7.98
C SER A 164 11.32 -3.08 -7.96
N LEU A 165 12.61 -2.75 -8.10
CA LEU A 165 13.69 -3.73 -8.04
C LEU A 165 13.75 -4.42 -6.67
N GLY A 166 13.67 -3.65 -5.59
CA GLY A 166 13.67 -4.18 -4.23
C GLY A 166 12.56 -5.20 -4.00
N SER A 167 11.36 -4.94 -4.54
CA SER A 167 10.25 -5.89 -4.45
C SER A 167 10.44 -7.16 -5.28
N VAL A 168 10.95 -7.04 -6.52
CA VAL A 168 11.29 -8.23 -7.33
C VAL A 168 12.29 -9.11 -6.58
N LEU A 169 13.36 -8.51 -6.05
CA LEU A 169 14.37 -9.23 -5.27
C LEU A 169 13.72 -9.88 -4.04
N LEU A 170 12.88 -9.16 -3.30
CA LEU A 170 12.18 -9.71 -2.14
C LEU A 170 11.30 -10.92 -2.52
N VAL A 171 10.47 -10.80 -3.56
CA VAL A 171 9.59 -11.88 -4.03
C VAL A 171 10.39 -13.07 -4.56
N MET A 172 11.48 -12.82 -5.29
CA MET A 172 12.40 -13.88 -5.75
C MET A 172 12.96 -14.67 -4.57
N VAL A 173 13.53 -13.99 -3.58
CA VAL A 173 14.15 -14.68 -2.44
C VAL A 173 13.08 -15.39 -1.61
N GLN A 174 11.89 -14.81 -1.43
CA GLN A 174 10.75 -15.49 -0.79
C GLN A 174 10.32 -16.76 -1.55
N ALA A 175 10.21 -16.69 -2.89
CA ALA A 175 9.85 -17.83 -3.72
C ALA A 175 10.89 -18.96 -3.63
N ILE A 176 12.18 -18.62 -3.67
CA ILE A 176 13.29 -19.57 -3.50
C ILE A 176 13.24 -20.21 -2.11
N ALA A 177 13.10 -19.41 -1.05
CA ALA A 177 13.05 -19.91 0.32
C ALA A 177 11.88 -20.88 0.53
N ILE A 178 10.68 -20.52 0.08
CA ILE A 178 9.50 -21.40 0.17
C ILE A 178 9.71 -22.67 -0.65
N SER A 179 10.27 -22.57 -1.86
CA SER A 179 10.50 -23.72 -2.74
C SER A 179 11.49 -24.72 -2.13
N LEU A 180 12.59 -24.23 -1.54
CA LEU A 180 13.65 -25.06 -0.96
C LEU A 180 13.28 -25.65 0.40
N PHE A 181 12.52 -24.93 1.23
CA PHE A 181 12.37 -25.27 2.65
C PHE A 181 10.92 -25.58 3.09
N ARG A 182 9.98 -25.85 2.18
CA ARG A 182 8.55 -26.13 2.52
C ARG A 182 8.25 -27.40 3.31
N GLY A 183 9.15 -28.38 3.33
CA GLY A 183 8.90 -29.69 3.93
C GLY A 183 8.99 -29.71 5.46
N ALA A 184 8.32 -30.67 6.11
CA ALA A 184 8.38 -30.85 7.57
C ALA A 184 9.82 -31.08 8.09
N ALA A 185 10.68 -31.71 7.28
CA ALA A 185 12.10 -31.88 7.57
C ALA A 185 12.86 -30.55 7.75
N HIS A 186 12.30 -29.44 7.26
CA HIS A 186 12.91 -28.11 7.34
C HIS A 186 12.32 -27.21 8.43
N ARG A 187 11.41 -27.71 9.28
CA ARG A 187 10.73 -26.94 10.34
C ARG A 187 11.69 -26.10 11.19
N GLY A 188 12.86 -26.64 11.55
CA GLY A 188 13.89 -25.92 12.30
C GLY A 188 14.78 -25.01 11.44
N HIS A 189 14.98 -25.32 10.15
CA HIS A 189 15.90 -24.58 9.27
C HIS A 189 15.39 -23.17 8.91
N TRP A 190 14.08 -22.91 9.08
CA TRP A 190 13.49 -21.60 8.83
C TRP A 190 13.83 -20.55 9.85
N TRP A 191 14.41 -20.91 10.99
CA TRP A 191 14.60 -19.96 12.07
C TRP A 191 15.38 -18.73 11.62
N TRP A 192 16.47 -18.87 10.86
CA TRP A 192 17.23 -17.72 10.35
C TRP A 192 16.59 -17.09 9.11
N LEU A 193 16.01 -17.89 8.22
CA LEU A 193 15.28 -17.39 7.03
C LEU A 193 14.14 -16.45 7.46
N SER A 194 13.43 -16.79 8.55
CA SER A 194 12.33 -15.98 9.06
C SER A 194 12.73 -14.56 9.48
N TRP A 195 14.01 -14.34 9.80
CA TRP A 195 14.55 -13.02 10.15
C TRP A 195 14.68 -12.14 8.92
N LEU A 196 14.75 -12.72 7.73
CA LEU A 196 14.90 -12.02 6.45
C LEU A 196 13.60 -11.92 5.66
N PHE A 197 12.65 -12.86 5.81
CA PHE A 197 11.53 -12.97 4.87
C PHE A 197 10.17 -12.50 5.38
N GLY A 198 10.01 -12.24 6.68
CA GLY A 198 8.73 -11.81 7.26
C GLY A 198 7.57 -12.79 7.02
N ALA A 199 7.86 -14.01 6.58
CA ALA A 199 6.87 -15.06 6.33
C ALA A 199 6.08 -15.42 7.60
N ALA A 200 6.65 -15.10 8.76
CA ALA A 200 6.06 -15.26 10.07
C ALA A 200 5.07 -14.14 10.46
N ASP A 201 4.98 -13.04 9.68
CA ASP A 201 4.23 -11.83 10.05
C ASP A 201 2.71 -12.01 9.94
N ARG A 202 2.24 -13.09 9.31
CA ARG A 202 0.82 -13.37 9.06
C ARG A 202 0.35 -14.63 9.77
N ILE A 203 0.39 -14.66 11.11
CA ILE A 203 -0.08 -15.77 11.95
C ILE A 203 -1.53 -16.14 11.61
N ARG A 204 -2.40 -15.14 11.48
CA ARG A 204 -3.84 -15.33 11.25
C ARG A 204 -4.21 -15.84 9.85
N ASP A 205 -3.29 -15.76 8.91
CA ASP A 205 -3.48 -16.31 7.55
C ASP A 205 -3.18 -17.81 7.50
N GLY A 206 -2.76 -18.41 8.62
CA GLY A 206 -2.60 -19.85 8.80
C GLY A 206 -1.51 -20.42 7.91
N ARG A 207 -1.81 -21.56 7.27
CA ARG A 207 -0.89 -22.30 6.40
C ARG A 207 -0.47 -21.52 5.15
N LEU A 208 -1.31 -20.58 4.71
CA LEU A 208 -1.08 -19.77 3.50
C LEU A 208 -0.39 -18.43 3.80
N GLY A 209 -0.02 -18.14 5.06
CA GLY A 209 0.51 -16.84 5.44
C GLY A 209 1.74 -16.38 4.65
N GLN A 210 2.59 -17.31 4.22
CA GLN A 210 3.78 -17.00 3.42
C GLN A 210 3.42 -16.57 1.99
N GLN A 211 2.53 -17.32 1.32
CA GLN A 211 2.02 -16.97 0.00
C GLN A 211 1.23 -15.66 0.05
N ASN A 212 0.48 -15.45 1.14
CA ASN A 212 -0.29 -14.23 1.32
C ASN A 212 0.61 -13.01 1.56
N ALA A 213 1.74 -13.19 2.23
CA ALA A 213 2.77 -12.15 2.36
C ALA A 213 3.34 -11.77 0.99
N MET A 214 3.71 -12.76 0.16
CA MET A 214 4.19 -12.52 -1.20
C MET A 214 3.15 -11.80 -2.05
N MET A 215 1.89 -12.26 -2.02
CA MET A 215 0.80 -11.60 -2.75
C MET A 215 0.63 -10.15 -2.31
N GLY A 216 0.70 -9.87 -1.00
CA GLY A 216 0.63 -8.50 -0.49
C GLY A 216 1.78 -7.62 -0.99
N SER A 217 3.01 -8.14 -1.08
CA SER A 217 4.16 -7.42 -1.63
C SER A 217 4.01 -7.15 -3.13
N THR A 218 3.65 -8.17 -3.92
CA THR A 218 3.40 -8.04 -5.35
C THR A 218 2.26 -7.05 -5.61
N SER A 219 1.16 -7.15 -4.88
CA SER A 219 0.00 -6.27 -5.00
C SER A 219 0.35 -4.81 -4.70
N MET A 220 1.18 -4.54 -3.68
CA MET A 220 1.60 -3.18 -3.34
C MET A 220 2.34 -2.51 -4.49
N MET A 221 3.27 -3.24 -5.13
CA MET A 221 4.03 -2.67 -6.24
C MET A 221 3.17 -2.42 -7.47
N TRP A 222 2.27 -3.34 -7.78
CA TRP A 222 1.27 -3.10 -8.82
C TRP A 222 0.41 -1.88 -8.49
N GLY A 223 0.09 -1.67 -7.21
CA GLY A 223 -0.62 -0.48 -6.75
C GLY A 223 0.15 0.80 -7.05
N ILE A 224 1.44 0.83 -6.72
CA ILE A 224 2.34 1.97 -7.00
C ILE A 224 2.44 2.21 -8.52
N VAL A 225 2.79 1.20 -9.31
CA VAL A 225 2.93 1.34 -10.78
C VAL A 225 1.63 1.77 -11.43
N ALA A 226 0.50 1.17 -11.06
CA ALA A 226 -0.79 1.55 -11.61
C ALA A 226 -1.16 2.99 -11.23
N SER A 227 -0.97 3.38 -9.96
CA SER A 227 -1.24 4.74 -9.52
C SER A 227 -0.41 5.79 -10.27
N PHE A 228 0.87 5.49 -10.50
CA PHE A 228 1.76 6.36 -11.27
C PHE A 228 1.36 6.42 -12.75
N GLY A 229 1.05 5.28 -13.36
CA GLY A 229 0.55 5.23 -14.75
C GLY A 229 -0.75 6.00 -14.93
N ILE A 230 -1.69 5.91 -13.97
CA ILE A 230 -2.93 6.69 -13.98
C ILE A 230 -2.64 8.19 -13.89
N ALA A 231 -1.74 8.59 -12.97
CA ALA A 231 -1.34 9.99 -12.82
C ALA A 231 -0.66 10.54 -14.09
N LEU A 232 0.25 9.78 -14.71
CA LEU A 232 0.91 10.16 -15.96
C LEU A 232 -0.08 10.39 -17.12
N LEU A 233 -1.19 9.67 -17.13
CA LEU A 233 -2.21 9.78 -18.18
C LEU A 233 -3.19 10.94 -17.98
N GLY A 234 -3.28 11.51 -16.77
CA GLY A 234 -4.33 12.47 -16.42
C GLY A 234 -3.86 13.76 -15.76
N LEU A 235 -2.65 13.81 -15.22
CA LEU A 235 -2.07 15.01 -14.64
C LEU A 235 -1.12 15.69 -15.64
N PRO A 236 -0.91 17.01 -15.52
CA PRO A 236 0.12 17.71 -16.31
C PRO A 236 1.52 17.11 -16.06
N PRO A 237 2.47 17.35 -16.98
CA PRO A 237 3.85 16.91 -16.81
C PRO A 237 4.42 17.29 -15.45
N GLN A 238 5.21 16.39 -14.85
CA GLN A 238 5.72 16.59 -13.49
C GLN A 238 6.59 17.84 -13.35
N GLU A 239 7.38 18.15 -14.38
CA GLU A 239 8.23 19.35 -14.46
C GLU A 239 7.42 20.66 -14.41
N ASP A 240 6.19 20.64 -14.90
CA ASP A 240 5.32 21.81 -14.92
C ASP A 240 4.49 21.95 -13.62
N ALA A 241 4.36 20.86 -12.84
CA ALA A 241 3.40 20.76 -11.75
C ALA A 241 3.91 19.95 -10.55
N GLU A 242 5.16 20.16 -10.15
CA GLU A 242 5.83 19.40 -9.08
C GLU A 242 5.00 19.30 -7.77
N LYS A 243 4.44 20.44 -7.33
CA LYS A 243 3.61 20.51 -6.11
C LYS A 243 2.33 19.67 -6.21
N LEU A 244 1.70 19.63 -7.38
CA LEU A 244 0.53 18.79 -7.65
C LEU A 244 0.91 17.32 -7.53
N TRP A 245 2.03 16.92 -8.13
CA TRP A 245 2.54 15.55 -8.06
C TRP A 245 2.89 15.12 -6.64
N ALA A 246 3.53 16.00 -5.86
CA ALA A 246 3.81 15.75 -4.45
C ALA A 246 2.51 15.54 -3.66
N LEU A 247 1.52 16.43 -3.83
CA LEU A 247 0.22 16.32 -3.15
C LEU A 247 -0.52 15.04 -3.55
N ALA A 248 -0.64 14.78 -4.85
CA ALA A 248 -1.32 13.61 -5.40
C ALA A 248 -0.70 12.32 -4.88
N THR A 249 0.62 12.21 -4.89
CA THR A 249 1.35 11.03 -4.40
C THR A 249 1.06 10.79 -2.92
N GLN A 250 1.09 11.84 -2.08
CA GLN A 250 0.79 11.72 -0.65
C GLN A 250 -0.67 11.32 -0.42
N LEU A 251 -1.63 11.94 -1.12
CA LEU A 251 -3.05 11.61 -1.00
C LEU A 251 -3.37 10.19 -1.50
N VAL A 252 -2.58 9.63 -2.41
CA VAL A 252 -2.73 8.25 -2.88
C VAL A 252 -2.11 7.23 -1.90
N LEU A 253 -0.90 7.51 -1.39
CA LEU A 253 -0.11 6.53 -0.62
C LEU A 253 -0.37 6.56 0.89
N LEU A 254 -0.71 7.71 1.47
CA LEU A 254 -0.99 7.79 2.91
C LEU A 254 -2.21 6.95 3.34
N PRO A 255 -3.33 6.92 2.59
CA PRO A 255 -4.45 6.04 2.92
C PRO A 255 -4.09 4.56 2.89
N LEU A 256 -3.26 4.13 1.94
CA LEU A 256 -2.72 2.77 1.92
C LEU A 256 -1.84 2.49 3.15
N THR A 257 -1.00 3.45 3.54
CA THR A 257 -0.06 3.27 4.65
C THR A 257 -0.78 3.21 6.00
N TYR A 258 -1.53 4.27 6.31
CA TYR A 258 -2.10 4.50 7.62
C TYR A 258 -3.54 3.99 7.72
N GLY A 259 -4.35 4.15 6.67
CA GLY A 259 -5.73 3.66 6.65
C GLY A 259 -5.80 2.14 6.79
N ASP A 260 -5.17 1.40 5.89
CA ASP A 260 -5.13 -0.07 5.93
C ASP A 260 -4.45 -0.60 7.22
N ALA A 261 -3.35 0.03 7.67
CA ALA A 261 -2.74 -0.34 8.95
C ALA A 261 -3.70 -0.14 10.15
N MET A 262 -4.36 1.01 10.25
CA MET A 262 -5.29 1.32 11.34
C MET A 262 -6.53 0.42 11.33
N GLY A 263 -7.04 0.10 10.14
CA GLY A 263 -8.13 -0.86 9.96
C GLY A 263 -7.82 -2.21 10.58
N GLU A 264 -6.60 -2.70 10.39
CA GLU A 264 -6.15 -3.94 10.99
C GLU A 264 -5.81 -3.79 12.48
N ILE A 265 -5.11 -2.73 12.90
CA ILE A 265 -4.70 -2.46 14.29
C ILE A 265 -5.92 -2.40 15.22
N ILE A 266 -6.99 -1.75 14.77
CA ILE A 266 -8.22 -1.62 15.56
C ILE A 266 -9.17 -2.79 15.31
N GLY A 267 -9.44 -3.11 14.04
CA GLY A 267 -10.47 -4.09 13.69
C GLY A 267 -10.15 -5.54 14.08
N THR A 268 -8.87 -5.93 14.00
CA THR A 268 -8.48 -7.32 14.29
C THR A 268 -8.66 -7.70 15.77
N PRO A 269 -8.02 -7.02 16.73
CA PRO A 269 -8.12 -7.37 18.14
C PRO A 269 -9.42 -6.85 18.78
N PHE A 270 -9.91 -5.67 18.39
CA PHE A 270 -11.01 -5.00 19.12
C PHE A 270 -12.35 -4.99 18.37
N GLY A 271 -12.38 -5.32 17.09
CA GLY A 271 -13.61 -5.35 16.29
C GLY A 271 -14.62 -6.37 16.78
N ARG A 272 -15.82 -5.88 17.13
CA ARG A 272 -16.96 -6.69 17.61
C ARG A 272 -17.93 -7.00 16.47
N HIS A 273 -18.19 -6.02 15.60
CA HIS A 273 -19.16 -6.14 14.51
C HIS A 273 -18.50 -6.70 13.26
N ARG A 274 -18.36 -8.03 13.20
CA ARG A 274 -17.61 -8.72 12.16
C ARG A 274 -18.48 -9.15 10.98
N PHE A 275 -17.89 -9.09 9.79
CA PHE A 275 -18.49 -9.62 8.57
C PHE A 275 -17.43 -10.38 7.75
N LYS A 276 -17.90 -11.36 6.96
CA LYS A 276 -17.04 -12.16 6.10
C LYS A 276 -16.65 -11.37 4.85
N VAL A 277 -15.39 -11.49 4.46
CA VAL A 277 -14.87 -10.95 3.20
C VAL A 277 -14.25 -12.08 2.38
N LYS A 278 -14.05 -11.84 1.08
CA LYS A 278 -13.35 -12.78 0.19
C LYS A 278 -11.85 -12.53 0.28
N GLY A 279 -11.02 -13.57 0.24
CA GLY A 279 -9.60 -13.40 0.47
C GLY A 279 -8.76 -14.68 0.43
N LEU A 280 -7.44 -14.50 0.32
CA LEU A 280 -6.47 -15.55 0.65
C LEU A 280 -6.23 -15.57 2.17
N GLY A 281 -6.26 -16.76 2.75
CA GLY A 281 -6.03 -16.98 4.18
C GLY A 281 -7.17 -17.78 4.82
N GLU A 282 -6.91 -18.32 6.01
CA GLU A 282 -7.90 -19.12 6.75
C GLU A 282 -8.96 -18.25 7.44
N ILE A 283 -8.59 -17.03 7.85
CA ILE A 283 -9.50 -16.09 8.53
C ILE A 283 -9.70 -14.83 7.68
N ASN A 284 -10.79 -14.82 6.90
CA ASN A 284 -11.19 -13.67 6.07
C ASN A 284 -12.39 -12.93 6.69
N GLU A 285 -12.11 -12.09 7.68
CA GLU A 285 -13.09 -11.28 8.38
C GLU A 285 -12.60 -9.85 8.52
N LYS A 286 -13.50 -8.90 8.32
CA LYS A 286 -13.32 -7.49 8.67
C LYS A 286 -14.37 -7.10 9.72
N SER A 287 -14.25 -5.89 10.27
CA SER A 287 -15.16 -5.37 11.29
C SER A 287 -15.52 -3.92 11.02
N LEU A 288 -16.71 -3.49 11.41
CA LEU A 288 -17.14 -2.09 11.24
C LEU A 288 -16.22 -1.10 11.98
N GLU A 289 -15.69 -1.48 13.15
CA GLU A 289 -14.71 -0.68 13.89
C GLU A 289 -13.39 -0.54 13.13
N GLY A 290 -13.01 -1.60 12.40
CA GLY A 290 -11.88 -1.58 11.48
C GLY A 290 -12.15 -0.61 10.33
N CYS A 291 -13.32 -0.67 9.68
CA CYS A 291 -13.69 0.27 8.62
C CYS A 291 -13.67 1.74 9.09
N ALA A 292 -14.17 2.02 10.29
CA ALA A 292 -14.09 3.37 10.88
C ALA A 292 -12.63 3.79 11.13
N ALA A 293 -11.78 2.88 11.55
CA ALA A 293 -10.35 3.14 11.72
C ALA A 293 -9.62 3.35 10.39
N VAL A 294 -10.03 2.67 9.30
CA VAL A 294 -9.53 2.95 7.95
C VAL A 294 -9.88 4.37 7.55
N PHE A 295 -11.15 4.76 7.68
CA PHE A 295 -11.60 6.12 7.36
C PHE A 295 -10.78 7.18 8.08
N LEU A 296 -10.64 7.07 9.41
CA LEU A 296 -9.87 8.03 10.20
C LEU A 296 -8.36 7.96 9.90
N GLY A 297 -7.83 6.75 9.71
CA GLY A 297 -6.43 6.52 9.36
C GLY A 297 -6.06 7.00 7.96
N SER A 298 -7.03 7.17 7.06
CA SER A 298 -6.85 7.80 5.75
C SER A 298 -7.05 9.31 5.82
N LEU A 299 -8.08 9.77 6.53
CA LEU A 299 -8.45 11.19 6.60
C LEU A 299 -7.39 12.01 7.34
N ILE A 300 -7.00 11.61 8.55
CA ILE A 300 -6.15 12.42 9.43
C ILE A 300 -4.78 12.73 8.77
N PRO A 301 -4.04 11.75 8.21
CA PRO A 301 -2.80 12.05 7.52
C PRO A 301 -2.97 12.98 6.32
N GLY A 302 -4.06 12.82 5.55
CA GLY A 302 -4.36 13.72 4.43
C GLY A 302 -4.61 15.16 4.89
N LEU A 303 -5.36 15.35 5.98
CA LEU A 303 -5.57 16.67 6.59
C LEU A 303 -4.28 17.28 7.14
N ILE A 304 -3.38 16.46 7.72
CA ILE A 304 -2.08 16.92 8.21
C ILE A 304 -1.23 17.44 7.04
N VAL A 305 -1.15 16.70 5.94
CA VAL A 305 -0.41 17.13 4.74
C VAL A 305 -0.90 18.48 4.22
N LEU A 306 -2.22 18.66 4.13
CA LEU A 306 -2.82 19.92 3.69
C LEU A 306 -2.62 21.05 4.70
N GLY A 307 -2.68 20.75 5.99
CA GLY A 307 -2.57 21.74 7.06
C GLY A 307 -1.15 22.23 7.36
N THR A 308 -0.14 21.40 7.11
CA THR A 308 1.28 21.77 7.36
C THR A 308 1.92 22.50 6.19
N GLY A 309 1.25 22.57 5.04
CA GLY A 309 1.83 23.12 3.81
C GLY A 309 2.97 22.27 3.24
N ALA A 310 3.11 21.01 3.69
CA ALA A 310 4.04 20.05 3.11
C ALA A 310 3.76 19.78 1.63
N ALA A 311 2.54 20.09 1.20
CA ALA A 311 2.16 20.27 -0.20
C ALA A 311 1.32 21.56 -0.31
N ASP A 312 1.41 22.24 -1.46
CA ASP A 312 0.65 23.45 -1.72
C ASP A 312 -0.84 23.10 -1.90
N PRO A 313 -1.74 23.49 -0.98
CA PRO A 313 -3.16 23.14 -1.09
C PRO A 313 -3.84 23.79 -2.30
N CYS A 314 -3.25 24.86 -2.84
CA CYS A 314 -3.72 25.50 -4.07
C CYS A 314 -3.37 24.70 -5.33
N ALA A 315 -2.54 23.65 -5.22
CA ALA A 315 -2.20 22.80 -6.35
C ALA A 315 -3.37 21.92 -6.81
N ILE A 316 -4.43 21.74 -6.00
CA ILE A 316 -5.65 21.03 -6.39
C ILE A 316 -6.89 21.80 -5.88
N PRO A 317 -7.87 22.12 -6.73
CA PRO A 317 -9.11 22.74 -6.30
C PRO A 317 -9.83 21.94 -5.21
N ALA A 318 -10.27 22.61 -4.15
CA ALA A 318 -10.98 22.00 -3.03
C ALA A 318 -10.25 20.78 -2.39
N ALA A 319 -8.93 20.85 -2.24
CA ALA A 319 -8.09 19.75 -1.74
C ALA A 319 -8.55 19.13 -0.40
N TRP A 320 -9.11 19.94 0.51
CA TRP A 320 -9.70 19.45 1.77
C TRP A 320 -10.89 18.50 1.55
N GLY A 321 -11.73 18.81 0.56
CA GLY A 321 -12.83 17.94 0.13
C GLY A 321 -12.32 16.65 -0.51
N LEU A 322 -11.26 16.74 -1.31
CA LEU A 322 -10.59 15.58 -1.91
C LEU A 322 -10.05 14.62 -0.86
N ALA A 323 -9.40 15.13 0.20
CA ALA A 323 -8.91 14.28 1.30
C ALA A 323 -10.05 13.49 1.99
N ALA A 324 -11.20 14.14 2.20
CA ALA A 324 -12.38 13.47 2.73
C ALA A 324 -12.94 12.42 1.76
N ALA A 325 -13.02 12.75 0.46
CA ALA A 325 -13.49 11.82 -0.57
C ALA A 325 -12.58 10.59 -0.69
N ILE A 326 -11.26 10.78 -0.64
CA ILE A 326 -10.26 9.71 -0.63
C ILE A 326 -10.40 8.81 0.60
N ALA A 327 -10.67 9.36 1.79
CA ALA A 327 -10.89 8.57 2.99
C ALA A 327 -12.15 7.68 2.88
N VAL A 328 -13.23 8.21 2.31
CA VAL A 328 -14.44 7.43 2.01
C VAL A 328 -14.12 6.33 1.00
N LEU A 329 -13.51 6.69 -0.13
CA LEU A 329 -13.16 5.74 -1.19
C LEU A 329 -12.24 4.64 -0.68
N THR A 330 -11.20 4.99 0.09
CA THR A 330 -10.27 4.04 0.71
C THR A 330 -11.01 3.06 1.63
N THR A 331 -11.98 3.54 2.41
CA THR A 331 -12.78 2.67 3.29
C THR A 331 -13.63 1.69 2.47
N ILE A 332 -14.20 2.15 1.36
CA ILE A 332 -15.00 1.32 0.44
C ILE A 332 -14.10 0.28 -0.25
N THR A 333 -12.98 0.70 -0.83
CA THR A 333 -12.05 -0.18 -1.54
C THR A 333 -11.43 -1.19 -0.61
N GLU A 334 -11.01 -0.79 0.59
CA GLU A 334 -10.56 -1.70 1.64
C GLU A 334 -11.66 -2.69 2.00
N THR A 335 -12.92 -2.27 2.13
CA THR A 335 -14.02 -3.19 2.48
C THR A 335 -14.32 -4.22 1.38
N ILE A 336 -14.22 -3.83 0.10
CA ILE A 336 -14.61 -4.65 -1.05
C ILE A 336 -13.45 -5.48 -1.61
N ALA A 337 -12.22 -4.99 -1.50
CA ALA A 337 -11.04 -5.63 -2.05
C ALA A 337 -10.88 -7.05 -1.51
N PHE A 338 -10.45 -7.95 -2.40
CA PHE A 338 -10.07 -9.29 -1.98
C PHE A 338 -8.84 -9.18 -1.06
N ARG A 339 -8.82 -9.91 0.06
CA ARG A 339 -7.72 -9.81 1.04
C ARG A 339 -6.35 -9.95 0.36
N SER A 340 -5.43 -9.06 0.69
CA SER A 340 -4.08 -8.93 0.09
C SER A 340 -4.02 -8.36 -1.33
N THR A 341 -5.16 -7.97 -1.91
CA THR A 341 -5.23 -7.15 -3.14
C THR A 341 -5.59 -5.70 -2.86
N ASP A 342 -5.98 -5.39 -1.62
CA ASP A 342 -6.18 -4.04 -1.08
C ASP A 342 -4.98 -3.13 -1.36
N ASN A 343 -3.76 -3.67 -1.22
CA ASN A 343 -2.52 -2.98 -1.56
C ASN A 343 -2.41 -2.51 -3.03
N PHE A 344 -3.17 -3.11 -3.94
CA PHE A 344 -3.30 -2.65 -5.34
C PHE A 344 -4.51 -1.74 -5.51
N VAL A 345 -5.68 -2.20 -5.03
CA VAL A 345 -6.96 -1.55 -5.30
C VAL A 345 -7.03 -0.16 -4.67
N ILE A 346 -6.55 0.02 -3.43
CA ILE A 346 -6.57 1.31 -2.74
C ILE A 346 -5.81 2.39 -3.53
N PRO A 347 -4.50 2.26 -3.80
CA PRO A 347 -3.76 3.31 -4.50
C PRO A 347 -4.25 3.52 -5.93
N ALA A 348 -4.64 2.47 -6.66
CA ALA A 348 -5.17 2.62 -8.01
C ALA A 348 -6.48 3.43 -8.03
N CYS A 349 -7.44 3.09 -7.18
CA CYS A 349 -8.70 3.83 -7.09
C CYS A 349 -8.51 5.28 -6.59
N ASN A 350 -7.62 5.48 -5.62
CA ASN A 350 -7.32 6.83 -5.14
C ASN A 350 -6.69 7.69 -6.24
N ALA A 351 -5.79 7.13 -7.06
CA ALA A 351 -5.19 7.84 -8.19
C ALA A 351 -6.23 8.24 -9.24
N VAL A 352 -7.18 7.34 -9.56
CA VAL A 352 -8.30 7.66 -10.45
C VAL A 352 -9.13 8.83 -9.89
N LEU A 353 -9.43 8.81 -8.59
CA LEU A 353 -10.20 9.88 -7.96
C LEU A 353 -9.45 11.22 -8.02
N VAL A 354 -8.14 11.23 -7.76
CA VAL A 354 -7.33 12.46 -7.85
C VAL A 354 -7.37 13.04 -9.27
N VAL A 355 -7.16 12.22 -10.30
CA VAL A 355 -7.20 12.65 -11.70
C VAL A 355 -8.59 13.22 -12.07
N ILE A 356 -9.66 12.52 -11.71
CA ILE A 356 -11.02 12.99 -11.97
C ILE A 356 -11.27 14.32 -11.24
N TRP A 357 -10.86 14.42 -9.98
CA TRP A 357 -11.07 15.62 -9.17
C TRP A 357 -10.33 16.83 -9.74
N TRP A 358 -9.09 16.64 -10.19
CA TRP A 358 -8.30 17.66 -10.86
C TRP A 358 -9.03 18.22 -12.09
N HIS A 359 -9.48 17.36 -13.02
CA HIS A 359 -10.17 17.81 -14.22
C HIS A 359 -11.52 18.48 -13.95
N VAL A 360 -12.28 17.98 -12.96
CA VAL A 360 -13.54 18.62 -12.55
C VAL A 360 -13.28 19.99 -11.94
N GLY A 361 -12.22 20.13 -11.13
CA GLY A 361 -11.81 21.41 -10.55
C GLY A 361 -11.50 22.46 -11.61
N LEU A 362 -10.69 22.10 -12.62
CA LEU A 362 -10.37 23.00 -13.74
C LEU A 362 -11.63 23.47 -14.49
N ALA A 363 -12.57 22.56 -14.75
CA ALA A 363 -13.81 22.90 -15.44
C ALA A 363 -14.71 23.85 -14.64
N VAL A 364 -14.66 23.79 -13.30
CA VAL A 364 -15.39 24.72 -12.42
C VAL A 364 -14.74 26.09 -12.41
N ASP A 365 -13.40 26.15 -12.33
CA ASP A 365 -12.65 27.41 -12.31
C ASP A 365 -12.78 28.17 -13.64
N GLU A 366 -12.65 27.48 -14.78
CA GLU A 366 -12.90 28.05 -16.12
C GLU A 366 -14.34 28.59 -16.25
N GLY A 367 -15.31 27.90 -15.64
CA GLY A 367 -16.69 28.35 -15.60
C GLY A 367 -16.85 29.65 -14.82
N ASN A 368 -16.19 29.78 -13.66
CA ASN A 368 -16.25 30.98 -12.82
C ASN A 368 -15.59 32.19 -13.48
N ASP A 369 -14.44 32.01 -14.13
CA ASP A 369 -13.76 33.08 -14.87
C ASP A 369 -14.63 33.61 -16.03
N ALA A 370 -15.40 32.73 -16.68
CA ALA A 370 -16.34 33.13 -17.72
C ALA A 370 -17.50 33.99 -17.18
N TYR A 371 -17.94 33.78 -15.93
CA TYR A 371 -18.97 34.60 -15.28
C TYR A 371 -18.42 35.97 -14.84
N ASP A 372 -17.20 36.03 -14.32
CA ASP A 372 -16.57 37.31 -13.92
C ASP A 372 -16.36 38.25 -15.12
N VAL A 373 -16.05 37.70 -16.31
CA VAL A 373 -15.99 38.47 -17.55
C VAL A 373 -17.37 39.00 -17.92
N LEU A 374 -18.45 38.24 -17.74
CA LEU A 374 -19.80 38.66 -18.10
C LEU A 374 -20.38 39.72 -17.13
N ASP A 375 -20.09 39.64 -15.84
CA ASP A 375 -20.51 40.68 -14.85
C ASP A 375 -19.73 42.00 -15.04
N SER A 376 -18.51 41.94 -15.57
CA SER A 376 -17.75 43.14 -15.98
C SER A 376 -18.34 43.86 -17.21
N PHE A 377 -19.19 43.18 -17.98
CA PHE A 377 -19.88 43.77 -19.14
C PHE A 377 -21.21 44.45 -18.76
N ASP A 378 -21.87 44.05 -17.67
CA ASP A 378 -23.18 44.60 -17.27
C ASP A 378 -23.07 45.74 -16.22
N SER A 379 -21.91 45.87 -15.57
CA SER A 379 -21.57 47.04 -14.74
C SER A 379 -21.13 48.22 -15.61
N GLY A 380 -22.05 48.72 -16.43
CA GLY A 380 -21.88 49.89 -17.28
C GLY A 380 -21.35 51.11 -16.50
N ASN A 381 -20.03 51.31 -16.53
CA ASN A 381 -19.42 52.61 -16.35
C ASN A 381 -18.17 52.76 -17.21
N HIS A 382 -18.36 53.56 -18.25
CA HIS A 382 -17.40 54.03 -19.22
C HIS A 382 -16.04 54.47 -18.65
N SER A 383 -14.94 53.95 -19.24
CA SER A 383 -13.83 54.75 -19.77
C SER A 383 -12.85 53.82 -20.50
N LEU A 384 -13.01 53.72 -21.81
CA LEU A 384 -12.06 53.05 -22.71
C LEU A 384 -10.76 53.85 -22.75
N ALA A 385 -9.84 53.57 -21.84
CA ALA A 385 -8.42 53.91 -22.00
C ALA A 385 -7.71 52.71 -22.66
N VAL A 386 -7.60 52.78 -23.98
CA VAL A 386 -6.75 51.88 -24.78
C VAL A 386 -5.30 52.02 -24.31
N LYS A 387 -4.82 51.09 -23.48
CA LYS A 387 -3.39 50.89 -23.24
C LYS A 387 -2.88 49.84 -24.22
N SER A 388 -2.13 50.31 -25.21
CA SER A 388 -1.34 49.47 -26.11
C SER A 388 -0.28 48.69 -25.32
N PRO A 389 -0.13 47.36 -25.48
CA PRO A 389 0.95 46.63 -24.84
C PRO A 389 2.26 46.91 -25.59
N ALA A 390 3.14 47.68 -24.95
CA ALA A 390 4.54 47.73 -25.33
C ALA A 390 5.16 46.36 -25.00
N PHE A 391 5.49 45.59 -26.03
CA PHE A 391 6.40 44.44 -25.93
C PHE A 391 7.78 44.97 -25.50
N GLY A 392 8.07 44.85 -24.21
CA GLY A 392 9.35 45.19 -23.60
C GLY A 392 10.32 44.02 -23.69
N ASN A 393 11.44 44.28 -24.36
CA ASN A 393 12.66 43.50 -24.51
C ASN A 393 13.01 42.56 -23.33
N THR A 394 13.29 41.31 -23.66
CA THR A 394 14.09 40.38 -22.86
C THR A 394 15.56 40.83 -22.84
N PRO A 395 16.24 40.88 -21.67
CA PRO A 395 17.68 41.08 -21.62
C PRO A 395 18.40 39.76 -21.92
N THR A 396 19.23 39.78 -22.96
CA THR A 396 20.28 38.78 -23.20
C THR A 396 21.32 38.86 -22.10
N TYR A 397 21.45 37.81 -21.29
CA TYR A 397 22.61 37.60 -20.43
C TYR A 397 23.81 37.19 -21.30
N GLY A 398 24.81 38.06 -21.37
CA GLY A 398 26.12 37.74 -21.93
C GLY A 398 26.91 36.86 -20.98
N LEU A 399 27.36 35.71 -21.47
CA LEU A 399 28.46 34.95 -20.89
C LEU A 399 29.76 35.69 -21.25
N VAL A 400 30.56 36.04 -20.24
CA VAL A 400 31.96 36.42 -20.38
C VAL A 400 32.79 35.18 -20.05
N GLU A 401 33.77 34.92 -20.93
CA GLU A 401 34.79 33.87 -20.89
C GLU A 401 35.61 33.79 -19.60
#